data_AF-A0A519JRT3-F1
#
_entry.id   AF-A0A519JRT3-F1
#
_cell.length_a   1.000
_cell.length_b   1.000
_cell.length_c   1.000
_cell.angle_alpha   90.00
_cell.angle_beta   90.00
_cell.angle_gamma   90.00
#
_symmetry.space_group_name_H-M   'P 1'
#
loop_
_entity.id
_entity.type
_entity.pdbx_description
1 polymer ?
#
loop_
_entity_poly.entity_id
_entity_poly.type
_entity_poly.pdbx_seq_one_letter_code
_entity_poly.pdbx_strand_id
1 'polypeptide(L)'
;EELPAGVAATVVLEVEDAASQPSLTSAADLTVAWVHRNGAARGQVEALRAVVQTALADLDRTDAYVWVAAESQVARTLRGVAVGMGFDPKAMKAAGYWRAGAVGAHEVIED
;
A
#
# COMPACT_ATOMS: atom_id res chain seq x y z
N GLU A 1 2.16 -17.63 -0.66
CA GLU A 1 1.51 -17.79 -1.98
C GLU A 1 1.82 -16.57 -2.83
N GLU A 2 2.06 -16.76 -4.13
CA GLU A 2 2.31 -15.70 -5.10
C GLU A 2 1.06 -15.49 -5.97
N LEU A 3 0.86 -14.29 -6.51
CA LEU A 3 -0.24 -14.05 -7.45
C LEU A 3 0.01 -14.84 -8.75
N PRO A 4 -0.98 -15.60 -9.25
CA PRO A 4 -0.83 -16.36 -10.47
C PRO A 4 -0.81 -15.46 -11.72
N ALA A 5 -0.42 -16.04 -12.85
CA ALA A 5 -0.47 -15.35 -14.14
C ALA A 5 -1.89 -14.92 -14.54
N GLY A 6 -1.99 -13.78 -15.21
CA GLY A 6 -3.26 -13.20 -15.68
C GLY A 6 -4.04 -12.41 -14.62
N VAL A 7 -3.53 -12.30 -13.39
CA VAL A 7 -4.06 -11.38 -12.38
C VAL A 7 -3.43 -10.01 -12.58
N ALA A 8 -4.25 -8.97 -12.68
CA ALA A 8 -3.77 -7.59 -12.67
C ALA A 8 -3.41 -7.16 -11.23
N ALA A 9 -2.22 -6.62 -11.04
CA ALA A 9 -1.74 -6.15 -9.74
C ALA A 9 -1.20 -4.73 -9.83
N THR A 10 -1.86 -3.78 -9.19
CA THR A 10 -1.34 -2.41 -9.02
C THR A 10 -0.68 -2.27 -7.65
N VAL A 11 0.60 -1.92 -7.63
CA VAL A 11 1.41 -1.87 -6.41
C VAL A 11 2.01 -0.47 -6.25
N VAL A 12 1.77 0.14 -5.09
CA VAL A 12 2.41 1.40 -4.69
C VAL A 12 3.45 1.08 -3.61
N LEU A 13 4.72 1.42 -3.86
CA LEU A 13 5.82 1.14 -2.93
C LEU A 13 6.59 2.40 -2.57
N GLU A 14 6.72 2.67 -1.27
CA GLU A 14 7.60 3.72 -0.77
C GLU A 14 9.02 3.19 -0.51
N VAL A 15 10.01 3.81 -1.13
CA VAL A 15 11.44 3.54 -0.93
C VAL A 15 12.20 4.83 -0.62
N GLU A 16 13.47 4.72 -0.20
CA GLU A 16 14.28 5.91 0.08
C GLU A 16 14.45 6.76 -1.18
N ASP A 17 14.91 6.13 -2.25
CA ASP A 17 15.27 6.76 -3.53
C ASP A 17 15.20 5.76 -4.69
N ALA A 18 15.58 6.21 -5.89
CA ALA A 18 15.60 5.36 -7.08
C ALA A 18 16.59 4.18 -6.98
N ALA A 19 17.69 4.33 -6.24
CA ALA A 19 18.67 3.26 -6.03
C ALA A 19 18.15 2.16 -5.09
N SER A 20 17.13 2.49 -4.28
CA SER A 20 16.51 1.59 -3.32
C SER A 20 15.33 0.79 -3.89
N GLN A 21 15.09 0.84 -5.21
CA GLN A 21 14.04 0.05 -5.86
C GLN A 21 14.52 -1.40 -6.05
N PRO A 22 13.90 -2.39 -5.38
CA PRO A 22 14.22 -3.78 -5.65
C PRO A 22 13.72 -4.20 -7.04
N SER A 23 14.41 -5.14 -7.67
CA SER A 23 13.86 -5.85 -8.82
C SER A 23 12.70 -6.73 -8.36
N LEU A 24 11.52 -6.50 -8.92
CA LEU A 24 10.31 -7.29 -8.64
C LEU A 24 10.11 -8.29 -9.77
N THR A 25 9.99 -9.57 -9.42
CA THR A 25 9.61 -10.64 -10.35
C THR A 25 8.21 -11.11 -9.97
N SER A 26 7.30 -11.20 -10.94
CA SER A 26 5.95 -11.69 -10.72
C SER A 26 5.45 -12.40 -11.97
N ALA A 27 4.59 -13.41 -11.78
CA ALA A 27 3.81 -14.00 -12.86
C ALA A 27 2.59 -13.14 -13.23
N ALA A 28 2.15 -12.27 -12.33
CA ALA A 28 1.01 -11.37 -12.49
C ALA A 28 1.34 -10.18 -13.42
N ASP A 29 0.29 -9.56 -13.96
CA ASP A 29 0.38 -8.35 -14.76
C ASP A 29 0.58 -7.13 -13.83
N LEU A 30 1.85 -6.87 -13.51
CA LEU A 30 2.26 -5.94 -12.47
C LEU A 30 2.39 -4.50 -13.00
N THR A 31 1.67 -3.57 -12.39
CA THR A 31 1.89 -2.12 -12.53
C THR A 31 2.43 -1.57 -11.22
N VAL A 32 3.62 -0.97 -11.25
CA VAL A 32 4.30 -0.48 -10.04
C VAL A 32 4.42 1.04 -10.07
N ALA A 33 3.93 1.70 -9.04
CA ALA A 33 4.18 3.11 -8.76
C ALA A 33 5.17 3.24 -7.60
N TRP A 34 6.33 3.84 -7.88
CA TRP A 34 7.36 4.10 -6.88
C TRP A 34 7.15 5.47 -6.25
N VAL A 35 7.15 5.51 -4.92
CA VAL A 35 7.15 6.73 -4.12
C VAL A 35 8.51 6.85 -3.45
N HIS A 36 9.23 7.94 -3.67
CA HIS A 36 10.56 8.15 -3.11
C HIS A 36 10.48 9.15 -1.96
N ARG A 37 11.06 8.80 -0.80
CA ARG A 37 11.16 9.72 0.33
C ARG A 37 12.15 10.85 0.07
N ASN A 38 13.25 10.57 -0.63
CA ASN A 38 14.32 11.53 -0.92
C ASN A 38 14.76 12.32 0.32
N GLY A 39 15.02 11.64 1.44
CA GLY A 39 15.40 12.26 2.71
C GLY A 39 14.25 12.68 3.62
N ALA A 40 12.99 12.53 3.21
CA ALA A 40 11.84 12.70 4.10
C ALA A 40 11.81 11.62 5.21
N ALA A 41 11.18 11.95 6.34
CA ALA A 41 11.02 11.00 7.44
C ALA A 41 10.18 9.77 7.01
N ARG A 42 10.50 8.60 7.59
CA ARG A 42 9.72 7.37 7.40
C ARG A 42 8.40 7.47 8.16
N GLY A 43 7.36 6.79 7.66
CA GLY A 43 6.05 6.74 8.32
C GLY A 43 5.19 7.98 8.07
N GLN A 44 5.45 8.70 6.98
CA GLN A 44 4.69 9.86 6.54
C GLN A 44 3.73 9.45 5.43
N VAL A 45 2.45 9.80 5.55
CA VAL A 45 1.42 9.39 4.58
C VAL A 45 1.35 10.33 3.37
N GLU A 46 1.89 11.54 3.49
CA GLU A 46 1.71 12.62 2.52
C GLU A 46 2.16 12.24 1.10
N ALA A 47 3.32 11.60 0.98
CA ALA A 47 3.88 11.18 -0.30
C ALA A 47 3.12 9.99 -0.91
N LEU A 48 2.55 9.12 -0.08
CA LEU A 48 1.80 7.94 -0.50
C LEU A 48 0.37 8.27 -0.91
N ARG A 49 -0.29 9.20 -0.22
CA ARG A 49 -1.74 9.40 -0.32
C ARG A 49 -2.20 9.72 -1.73
N ALA A 50 -1.58 10.69 -2.39
CA ALA A 50 -1.97 11.11 -3.74
C ALA A 50 -1.77 9.97 -4.75
N VAL A 51 -0.64 9.27 -4.68
CA VAL A 51 -0.32 8.16 -5.58
C VAL A 51 -1.27 6.98 -5.37
N VAL A 52 -1.61 6.66 -4.12
CA VAL A 52 -2.60 5.62 -3.79
C VAL A 52 -3.98 6.03 -4.32
N GLN A 53 -4.42 7.28 -4.15
CA GLN A 53 -5.71 7.73 -4.68
C GLN A 53 -5.78 7.61 -6.21
N THR A 54 -4.72 7.99 -6.92
CA THR A 54 -4.63 7.80 -8.37
C THR A 54 -4.67 6.33 -8.74
N ALA A 55 -3.85 5.49 -8.09
CA ALA A 55 -3.80 4.05 -8.35
C ALA A 55 -5.15 3.36 -8.12
N LEU A 56 -5.90 3.77 -7.10
CA LEU A 56 -7.22 3.23 -6.78
C LEU A 56 -8.33 3.77 -7.70
N ALA A 57 -8.15 4.94 -8.32
CA ALA A 57 -9.20 5.56 -9.13
C ALA A 57 -9.62 4.69 -10.32
N ASP A 58 -8.62 4.06 -10.95
CA ASP A 58 -8.75 3.28 -12.18
C ASP A 58 -9.14 1.81 -11.97
N LEU A 59 -9.27 1.35 -10.71
CA LEU A 59 -9.61 -0.04 -10.38
C LEU A 59 -11.13 -0.26 -10.30
N ASP A 60 -11.57 -1.44 -10.73
CA ASP A 60 -12.91 -1.93 -10.45
C ASP A 60 -13.02 -2.26 -8.95
N ARG A 61 -13.83 -1.49 -8.23
CA ARG A 61 -14.00 -1.64 -6.77
C ARG A 61 -14.73 -2.93 -6.38
N THR A 62 -15.47 -3.54 -7.31
CA THR A 62 -16.23 -4.76 -7.07
C THR A 62 -15.41 -6.03 -7.27
N ASP A 63 -14.26 -5.91 -7.95
CA ASP A 63 -13.35 -7.02 -8.27
C ASP A 63 -11.89 -6.69 -7.86
N ALA A 64 -11.74 -6.01 -6.72
CA ALA A 64 -10.44 -5.65 -6.18
C ALA A 64 -10.27 -6.13 -4.74
N TYR A 65 -9.09 -6.67 -4.45
CA TYR A 65 -8.63 -6.92 -3.10
C TYR A 65 -7.54 -5.89 -2.74
N VAL A 66 -7.76 -5.11 -1.68
CA VAL A 66 -6.82 -4.06 -1.26
C VAL A 66 -5.94 -4.55 -0.11
N TRP A 67 -4.63 -4.51 -0.30
CA TRP A 67 -3.66 -4.85 0.74
C TRP A 67 -2.75 -3.68 1.08
N VAL A 68 -2.66 -3.35 2.38
CA VAL A 68 -1.82 -2.28 2.91
C VAL A 68 -0.93 -2.83 4.02
N ALA A 69 0.37 -2.72 3.85
CA ALA A 69 1.36 -3.02 4.88
C ALA A 69 2.34 -1.86 4.99
N ALA A 70 2.25 -1.10 6.08
CA ALA A 70 3.02 0.13 6.26
C ALA A 70 3.28 0.41 7.75
N GLU A 71 3.70 1.64 8.06
CA GLU A 71 3.63 2.15 9.44
C GLU A 71 2.16 2.17 9.91
N SER A 72 1.91 1.94 11.21
CA SER A 72 0.55 1.79 11.76
C SER A 72 -0.43 2.94 11.43
N GLN A 73 -0.04 4.19 11.60
CA GLN A 73 -0.90 5.33 11.26
C GLN A 73 -1.06 5.48 9.75
N VAL A 74 0.02 5.29 8.98
CA VAL A 74 -0.04 5.30 7.51
C VAL A 74 -1.03 4.25 7.00
N ALA A 75 -0.94 3.02 7.49
CA ALA A 75 -1.83 1.93 7.10
C ALA A 75 -3.29 2.23 7.46
N ARG A 76 -3.56 2.80 8.64
CA ARG A 76 -4.90 3.24 9.05
C ARG A 76 -5.45 4.32 8.12
N THR A 77 -4.63 5.33 7.79
CA THR A 77 -5.05 6.42 6.89
C THR A 77 -5.33 5.90 5.49
N LEU A 78 -4.46 5.06 4.91
CA LEU A 78 -4.64 4.50 3.57
C LEU A 78 -5.86 3.56 3.50
N ARG A 79 -6.13 2.79 4.55
CA ARG A 79 -7.39 2.02 4.68
C ARG A 79 -8.60 2.95 4.60
N GLY A 80 -8.60 4.03 5.38
CA GLY A 80 -9.68 5.03 5.36
C GLY A 80 -9.89 5.68 3.98
N VAL A 81 -8.80 5.93 3.24
CA VAL A 81 -8.86 6.42 1.85
C VAL A 81 -9.55 5.40 0.95
N ALA A 82 -9.13 4.14 0.97
CA ALA A 82 -9.73 3.10 0.13
C ALA A 82 -11.22 2.88 0.44
N VAL A 83 -11.59 2.79 1.72
CA VAL A 83 -12.99 2.67 2.13
C VAL A 83 -13.80 3.91 1.72
N GLY A 84 -13.26 5.12 1.89
CA GLY A 84 -13.91 6.35 1.45
C GLY A 84 -14.07 6.46 -0.07
N MET A 85 -13.28 5.70 -0.85
CA MET A 85 -13.40 5.58 -2.31
C MET A 85 -14.33 4.45 -2.76
N GLY A 86 -14.94 3.72 -1.82
CA GLY A 86 -15.96 2.71 -2.10
C GLY A 86 -15.44 1.27 -2.22
N PHE A 87 -14.20 0.97 -1.82
CA PHE A 87 -13.71 -0.41 -1.73
C PHE A 87 -14.33 -1.13 -0.54
N ASP A 88 -14.67 -2.42 -0.70
CA ASP A 88 -15.27 -3.23 0.35
C ASP A 88 -14.25 -3.49 1.49
N PRO A 89 -14.54 -3.08 2.75
CA PRO A 89 -13.68 -3.39 3.89
C PRO A 89 -13.44 -4.90 4.12
N LYS A 90 -14.34 -5.76 3.63
CA LYS A 90 -14.19 -7.23 3.72
C LYS A 90 -13.24 -7.79 2.66
N ALA A 91 -13.08 -7.09 1.53
CA ALA A 91 -12.11 -7.40 0.48
C ALA A 91 -10.81 -6.59 0.69
N MET A 92 -10.39 -6.43 1.93
CA MET A 92 -9.27 -5.59 2.29
C MET A 92 -8.51 -6.13 3.50
N LYS A 93 -7.20 -5.89 3.53
CA LYS A 93 -6.37 -6.09 4.71
C LYS A 93 -5.39 -4.94 4.88
N ALA A 94 -5.41 -4.31 6.06
CA ALA A 94 -4.46 -3.28 6.45
C ALA A 94 -3.72 -3.69 7.72
N ALA A 95 -2.39 -3.68 7.67
CA ALA A 95 -1.53 -4.06 8.78
C ALA A 95 -0.45 -2.99 9.02
N GLY A 96 -0.33 -2.58 10.28
CA GLY A 96 0.80 -1.79 10.77
C GLY A 96 1.96 -2.70 11.12
N TYR A 97 3.02 -2.68 10.32
CA TYR A 97 4.22 -3.52 10.51
C TYR A 97 5.19 -2.94 11.53
N TRP A 98 5.14 -1.63 11.73
CA TRP A 98 5.94 -0.90 12.69
C TRP A 98 5.22 0.39 13.06
N ARG A 99 5.62 1.01 14.16
CA ARG A 99 5.07 2.29 14.61
C ARG A 99 6.18 3.26 14.97
N ALA A 100 6.11 4.49 14.47
CA ALA A 100 7.10 5.51 14.81
C ALA A 100 7.11 5.76 16.33
N GLY A 101 8.31 5.70 16.94
CA GLY A 101 8.49 5.90 18.38
C GLY A 101 8.19 4.67 19.26
N ALA A 102 7.84 3.51 18.69
CA ALA A 102 7.66 2.25 19.43
C ALA A 102 8.63 1.16 18.96
N VAL A 103 9.19 0.40 19.89
CA VAL A 103 10.02 -0.78 19.56
C VAL A 103 9.11 -2.00 19.46
N GLY A 104 9.01 -2.63 18.28
CA GLY A 104 8.42 -3.96 18.11
C GLY A 104 6.90 -4.06 17.86
N ALA A 105 6.24 -3.01 17.37
CA ALA A 105 4.79 -3.05 17.14
C ALA A 105 4.43 -3.70 15.79
N HIS A 106 3.78 -4.88 15.81
CA HIS A 106 3.00 -5.41 14.69
C HIS A 106 1.53 -5.42 15.12
N GLU A 107 0.67 -4.69 14.41
CA GLU A 107 -0.76 -4.55 14.75
C GLU A 107 -1.59 -4.73 13.47
N VAL A 108 -2.57 -5.63 13.49
CA VAL A 108 -3.59 -5.69 12.43
C VAL A 108 -4.59 -4.60 12.71
N ILE A 109 -4.85 -3.73 11.72
CA ILE A 109 -5.75 -2.60 11.90
C ILE A 109 -7.14 -3.06 11.47
N GLU A 110 -7.93 -3.40 12.48
CA GLU A 110 -9.34 -3.73 12.37
C GLU A 110 -10.16 -2.53 12.86
N ASP A 111 -11.30 -2.27 12.23
CA ASP A 111 -12.39 -1.49 12.84
C ASP A 111 -13.55 -2.46 13.08
#